data_AF-A0A3Q2PUX7-F1
#
_entry.id   AF-A0A3Q2PUX7-F1
#
_cell.length_a   1.000
_cell.length_b   1.000
_cell.length_c   1.000
_cell.angle_alpha   90.00
_cell.angle_beta   90.00
_cell.angle_gamma   90.00
#
_symmetry.space_group_name_H-M   'P 1'
#
loop_
_entity.id
_entity.type
_entity.pdbx_description
1 polymer ?
#
loop_
_entity_poly.entity_id
_entity_poly.type
_entity_poly.pdbx_seq_one_letter_code
_entity_poly.pdbx_strand_id
1 'polypeptide(L)'
;DPNRCESCYGAETDDLKCCNTCDDVREAYRRRGWAFKNADTIEQCKREGFTQKMMEQKNEGCQVYGFLEVNKVAGNFHFAPGKSFQQSHVHVHDLQSFGLDNINMTHLIKHLSFGKDYPGIVNPLDGTDVTAPQGNKPGLGFH
;
A
#
# COMPACT_ATOMS: atom_id res chain seq x y z
N ASP A 1 -13.57 -16.77 19.83
CA ASP A 1 -14.36 -18.00 19.71
C ASP A 1 -13.69 -18.90 18.68
N PRO A 2 -13.17 -20.07 19.08
CA PRO A 2 -12.48 -21.00 18.20
C PRO A 2 -13.36 -21.63 17.11
N ASN A 3 -14.69 -21.54 17.22
CA ASN A 3 -15.63 -22.04 16.21
C ASN A 3 -16.17 -20.95 15.28
N ARG A 4 -15.66 -19.72 15.41
CA ARG A 4 -16.11 -18.59 14.60
C ARG A 4 -15.66 -18.76 13.15
N CYS A 5 -16.65 -18.86 12.26
CA CYS A 5 -16.45 -18.93 10.82
C CYS A 5 -17.46 -17.99 10.15
N GLU A 6 -16.99 -16.83 9.74
CA GLU A 6 -17.78 -15.85 8.98
C GLU A 6 -17.57 -15.99 7.47
N SER A 7 -18.51 -15.45 6.70
CA SER A 7 -18.54 -15.53 5.22
C SER A 7 -17.40 -14.76 4.58
N CYS A 8 -16.77 -15.33 3.54
CA CYS A 8 -15.89 -14.63 2.61
C CYS A 8 -16.65 -14.08 1.41
N TYR A 9 -17.99 -13.99 1.47
CA TYR A 9 -18.85 -13.41 0.42
C TYR A 9 -18.66 -14.09 -0.95
N GLY A 10 -18.52 -15.42 -0.94
CA GLY A 10 -18.35 -16.22 -2.15
C GLY A 10 -16.90 -16.33 -2.61
N ALA A 11 -15.94 -15.75 -1.88
CA ALA A 11 -14.51 -15.83 -2.18
C ALA A 11 -13.77 -16.98 -1.47
N GLU A 12 -14.49 -17.87 -0.79
CA GLU A 12 -13.93 -19.04 -0.10
C GLU A 12 -13.14 -19.96 -1.06
N THR A 13 -12.11 -20.63 -0.57
CA THR A 13 -11.34 -21.67 -1.27
C THR A 13 -11.13 -22.88 -0.36
N ASP A 14 -10.60 -23.98 -0.90
CA ASP A 14 -10.31 -25.18 -0.10
C ASP A 14 -9.37 -24.87 1.09
N ASP A 15 -8.43 -23.95 0.88
CA ASP A 15 -7.45 -23.50 1.88
C ASP A 15 -7.96 -22.32 2.75
N LEU A 16 -9.02 -21.62 2.33
CA LEU A 16 -9.59 -20.46 3.01
C LEU A 16 -11.12 -20.57 3.08
N LYS A 17 -11.60 -21.26 4.11
CA LYS A 17 -13.03 -21.57 4.26
C LYS A 17 -13.86 -20.48 4.94
N CYS A 18 -13.20 -19.61 5.70
CA CYS A 18 -13.86 -18.62 6.55
C CYS A 18 -13.06 -17.32 6.55
N CYS A 19 -13.75 -16.18 6.66
CA CYS A 19 -13.14 -14.86 6.76
C CYS A 19 -13.66 -14.15 7.99
N ASN A 20 -12.85 -14.10 9.05
CA ASN A 20 -13.30 -13.61 10.36
C ASN A 20 -12.99 -12.13 10.58
N THR A 21 -12.07 -11.58 9.80
CA THR A 21 -11.67 -10.18 9.82
C THR A 21 -11.93 -9.49 8.48
N CYS A 22 -11.98 -8.15 8.50
CA CYS A 22 -12.08 -7.37 7.26
C CYS A 22 -10.90 -7.67 6.32
N ASP A 23 -9.71 -7.83 6.89
CA ASP A 23 -8.51 -8.17 6.13
C ASP A 23 -8.57 -9.59 5.53
N ASP A 24 -9.21 -10.57 6.19
CA ASP A 24 -9.42 -11.90 5.61
C ASP A 24 -10.31 -11.84 4.35
N VAL A 25 -11.40 -11.06 4.40
CA VAL A 25 -12.31 -10.88 3.25
C VAL A 25 -11.57 -10.21 2.09
N ARG A 26 -10.81 -9.15 2.38
CA ARG A 26 -9.99 -8.44 1.38
C ARG A 26 -8.95 -9.37 0.75
N GLU A 27 -8.29 -10.20 1.56
CA GLU A 27 -7.33 -11.19 1.10
C GLU A 27 -7.99 -12.26 0.21
N ALA A 28 -9.18 -12.75 0.59
CA ALA A 28 -9.95 -13.71 -0.21
C ALA A 28 -10.32 -13.13 -1.58
N TYR A 29 -10.84 -11.89 -1.61
CA TYR A 29 -11.17 -11.18 -2.85
C TYR A 29 -9.92 -10.98 -3.71
N ARG A 30 -8.80 -10.59 -3.10
CA ARG A 30 -7.51 -10.42 -3.76
C ARG A 30 -7.02 -11.71 -4.42
N ARG A 31 -7.11 -12.86 -3.74
CA ARG A 31 -6.74 -14.18 -4.29
C ARG A 31 -7.56 -14.55 -5.52
N ARG A 32 -8.82 -14.11 -5.59
CA ARG A 32 -9.71 -14.30 -6.75
C ARG A 32 -9.59 -13.21 -7.82
N GLY A 33 -8.81 -12.16 -7.57
CA GLY A 33 -8.75 -11.00 -8.47
C GLY A 33 -10.04 -10.16 -8.48
N TRP A 34 -10.85 -10.25 -7.44
CA TRP A 34 -12.10 -9.49 -7.30
C TRP A 34 -11.85 -8.11 -6.72
N ALA A 35 -12.60 -7.12 -7.19
CA ALA A 35 -12.49 -5.75 -6.71
C ALA A 35 -13.19 -5.56 -5.36
N PHE A 36 -12.48 -4.97 -4.39
CA PHE A 36 -13.04 -4.61 -3.10
C PHE A 36 -13.64 -3.20 -3.14
N LYS A 37 -14.93 -3.10 -3.51
CA LYS A 37 -15.56 -1.81 -3.85
C LYS A 37 -16.25 -1.08 -2.69
N ASN A 38 -16.86 -1.82 -1.76
CA ASN A 38 -17.64 -1.22 -0.69
C ASN A 38 -17.42 -1.97 0.64
N ALA A 39 -16.68 -1.34 1.55
CA ALA A 39 -16.45 -1.89 2.88
C ALA A 39 -17.74 -1.96 3.71
N ASP A 40 -18.71 -1.08 3.45
CA ASP A 40 -19.97 -1.03 4.20
C ASP A 40 -20.91 -2.19 3.84
N THR A 41 -20.64 -2.96 2.77
CA THR A 41 -21.40 -4.21 2.51
C THR A 41 -20.82 -5.42 3.24
N ILE A 42 -19.68 -5.26 3.93
CA ILE A 42 -18.94 -6.32 4.59
C ILE A 42 -19.04 -6.13 6.10
N GLU A 43 -19.69 -7.06 6.79
CA GLU A 43 -20.01 -6.95 8.22
C GLU A 43 -18.74 -6.93 9.09
N GLN A 44 -17.72 -7.68 8.69
CA GLN A 44 -16.40 -7.66 9.30
C GLN A 44 -15.80 -6.25 9.24
N CYS A 45 -15.90 -5.57 8.09
CA CYS A 45 -15.34 -4.23 7.90
C CYS A 45 -16.14 -3.13 8.61
N LYS A 46 -17.47 -3.23 8.62
CA LYS A 46 -18.34 -2.37 9.44
C LYS A 46 -18.00 -2.47 10.92
N ARG A 47 -17.96 -3.70 11.45
CA ARG A 47 -17.67 -3.99 12.86
C ARG A 47 -16.29 -3.50 13.28
N GLU A 48 -15.31 -3.57 12.38
CA GLU A 48 -13.94 -3.10 12.62
C GLU A 48 -13.76 -1.59 12.36
N GLY A 49 -14.80 -0.90 11.89
CA GLY A 49 -14.77 0.53 11.61
C GLY A 49 -13.86 0.90 10.44
N PHE A 50 -13.74 0.04 9.42
CA PHE A 50 -12.80 0.21 8.31
C PHE A 50 -12.96 1.56 7.60
N THR A 51 -14.20 1.91 7.20
CA THR A 51 -14.50 3.17 6.50
C THR A 51 -14.12 4.39 7.34
N GLN A 52 -14.37 4.36 8.64
CA GLN A 52 -14.01 5.44 9.56
C GLN A 52 -12.49 5.59 9.67
N LYS A 53 -11.77 4.48 9.88
CA LYS A 53 -10.29 4.48 9.94
C LYS A 53 -9.67 5.03 8.66
N MET A 54 -10.22 4.68 7.49
CA MET A 54 -9.75 5.22 6.21
C MET A 54 -10.00 6.72 6.08
N MET A 55 -11.14 7.22 6.57
CA MET A 55 -11.42 8.66 6.58
C MET A 55 -10.52 9.44 7.53
N GLU A 56 -10.22 8.88 8.70
CA GLU A 56 -9.29 9.46 9.68
C GLU A 56 -7.88 9.57 9.08
N GLN A 57 -7.43 8.54 8.38
CA GLN A 57 -6.11 8.49 7.73
C GLN A 57 -6.00 9.31 6.44
N LYS A 58 -7.13 9.77 5.88
CA LYS A 58 -7.15 10.46 4.57
C LYS A 58 -6.24 11.70 4.50
N ASN A 59 -6.08 12.40 5.62
CA ASN A 59 -5.29 13.63 5.71
C ASN A 59 -3.94 13.43 6.42
N GLU A 60 -3.56 12.19 6.71
CA GLU A 60 -2.29 11.87 7.33
C GLU A 60 -1.16 11.83 6.29
N GLY A 61 0.05 12.18 6.74
CA GLY A 61 1.29 11.94 6.01
C GLY A 61 2.02 10.73 6.56
N CYS A 62 2.81 10.05 5.73
CA CYS A 62 3.64 8.93 6.15
C CYS A 62 5.11 9.37 6.30
N GLN A 63 5.74 9.05 7.44
CA GLN A 63 7.20 9.17 7.59
C GLN A 63 7.85 7.80 7.35
N VAL A 64 8.56 7.67 6.23
CA VAL A 64 9.35 6.48 5.90
C VAL A 64 10.81 6.74 6.24
N TYR A 65 11.42 5.84 7.00
CA TYR A 65 12.83 5.88 7.35
C TYR A 65 13.36 4.45 7.54
N GLY A 66 14.61 4.21 7.15
CA GLY A 66 15.23 2.89 7.28
C GLY A 66 16.29 2.65 6.21
N PHE A 67 16.70 1.39 6.09
CA PHE A 67 17.67 0.92 5.10
C PHE A 67 17.05 -0.23 4.31
N LEU A 68 17.36 -0.28 3.01
CA LEU A 68 16.93 -1.36 2.12
C LEU A 68 18.17 -2.02 1.53
N GLU A 69 18.31 -3.33 1.72
CA GLU A 69 19.34 -4.13 1.06
C GLU A 69 18.84 -4.54 -0.34
N VAL A 70 19.57 -4.12 -1.37
CA VAL A 70 19.25 -4.41 -2.77
C VAL A 70 20.45 -5.02 -3.48
N ASN A 71 20.19 -5.79 -4.54
CA ASN A 71 21.24 -6.25 -5.44
C ASN A 71 21.91 -5.05 -6.12
N LYS A 72 23.24 -5.08 -6.25
CA LYS A 72 24.03 -4.05 -6.92
C LYS A 72 23.93 -4.15 -8.44
N VAL A 73 22.74 -3.88 -8.97
CA VAL A 73 22.40 -3.89 -10.40
C VAL A 73 21.56 -2.66 -10.74
N ALA A 74 21.43 -2.33 -12.03
CA ALA A 74 20.50 -1.28 -12.45
C ALA A 74 19.07 -1.65 -12.07
N GLY A 75 18.32 -0.70 -11.52
CA GLY A 75 16.96 -0.93 -11.04
C GLY A 75 16.26 0.37 -10.71
N ASN A 76 15.02 0.24 -10.24
CA ASN A 76 14.22 1.36 -9.77
C ASN A 76 13.47 0.92 -8.50
N PHE A 77 13.28 1.83 -7.56
CA PHE A 77 12.44 1.60 -6.41
C PHE A 77 11.35 2.66 -6.40
N HIS A 78 10.11 2.21 -6.22
CA HIS A 78 8.93 3.07 -6.26
C HIS A 78 8.23 3.07 -4.90
N PHE A 79 7.80 4.25 -4.48
CA PHE A 79 6.80 4.38 -3.40
C PHE A 79 5.43 4.58 -4.03
N ALA A 80 4.47 3.75 -3.62
CA ALA A 80 3.08 3.91 -3.98
C ALA A 80 2.18 3.34 -2.87
N PRO A 81 0.97 3.89 -2.70
CA PRO A 81 0.05 3.46 -1.65
C PRO A 81 -0.48 2.04 -1.92
N GLY A 82 -1.01 1.43 -0.85
CA GLY A 82 -1.55 0.07 -0.88
C GLY A 82 -0.56 -1.02 -0.47
N LYS A 83 -1.08 -2.21 -0.20
CA LYS A 83 -0.26 -3.41 -0.01
C LYS A 83 0.29 -3.83 -1.37
N SER A 84 1.61 -3.83 -1.54
CA SER A 84 2.26 -4.35 -2.74
C SER A 84 2.12 -5.88 -2.80
N PHE A 85 1.78 -6.43 -3.97
CA PHE A 85 1.82 -7.89 -4.17
C PHE A 85 2.34 -8.29 -5.55
N GLN A 86 2.91 -9.49 -5.61
CA GLN A 86 3.38 -10.12 -6.83
C GLN A 86 2.28 -11.08 -7.31
N GLN A 87 1.70 -10.82 -8.48
CA GLN A 87 0.84 -11.78 -9.16
C GLN A 87 1.40 -11.98 -10.57
N SER A 88 1.71 -13.23 -10.92
CA SER A 88 2.19 -13.58 -12.27
C SER A 88 3.41 -12.78 -12.75
N HIS A 89 4.40 -12.55 -11.87
CA HIS A 89 5.63 -11.78 -12.14
C HIS A 89 5.43 -10.26 -12.37
N VAL A 90 4.26 -9.71 -12.07
CA VAL A 90 3.98 -8.27 -12.14
C VAL A 90 3.73 -7.70 -10.74
N HIS A 91 4.31 -6.53 -10.45
CA HIS A 91 4.00 -5.76 -9.25
C HIS A 91 2.66 -5.04 -9.44
N VAL A 92 1.64 -5.47 -8.70
CA VAL A 92 0.31 -4.83 -8.71
C VAL A 92 0.08 -4.20 -7.35
N HIS A 93 -0.39 -2.96 -7.36
CA HIS A 93 -0.78 -2.24 -6.16
C HIS A 93 -2.29 -2.30 -6.00
N ASP A 94 -2.77 -2.68 -4.81
CA ASP A 94 -4.18 -2.49 -4.45
C ASP A 94 -4.45 -1.00 -4.15
N LEU A 95 -4.62 -0.24 -5.23
CA LEU A 95 -5.05 1.16 -5.17
C LEU A 95 -6.58 1.29 -5.04
N GLN A 96 -7.31 0.18 -5.08
CA GLN A 96 -8.78 0.18 -5.12
C GLN A 96 -9.38 0.65 -3.80
N SER A 97 -8.70 0.37 -2.69
CA SER A 97 -9.09 0.82 -1.35
C SER A 97 -8.94 2.34 -1.14
N PHE A 98 -8.13 3.03 -1.95
CA PHE A 98 -7.78 4.45 -1.73
C PHE A 98 -8.53 5.44 -2.61
N GLY A 99 -9.30 4.96 -3.61
CA GLY A 99 -9.88 5.81 -4.64
C GLY A 99 -8.77 6.42 -5.51
N LEU A 100 -8.70 6.00 -6.77
CA LEU A 100 -7.61 6.38 -7.69
C LEU A 100 -7.48 7.90 -7.92
N ASP A 101 -8.50 8.68 -7.55
CA ASP A 101 -8.65 10.07 -7.96
C ASP A 101 -8.05 11.10 -6.98
N ASN A 102 -7.54 10.72 -5.80
CA ASN A 102 -7.07 11.68 -4.78
C ASN A 102 -5.79 11.26 -4.03
N ILE A 103 -4.83 10.60 -4.72
CA ILE A 103 -3.55 10.25 -4.09
C ILE A 103 -2.62 11.45 -4.13
N ASN A 104 -2.23 11.95 -2.96
CA ASN A 104 -1.23 13.01 -2.82
C ASN A 104 0.17 12.40 -2.62
N MET A 105 1.03 12.53 -3.63
CA MET A 105 2.43 12.08 -3.60
C MET A 105 3.41 13.22 -3.28
N THR A 106 2.94 14.32 -2.69
CA THR A 106 3.80 15.40 -2.19
C THR A 106 4.72 14.82 -1.12
N HIS A 107 6.02 15.06 -1.23
CA HIS A 107 7.00 14.45 -0.35
C HIS A 107 8.22 15.34 -0.13
N LEU A 108 8.84 15.14 1.03
CA LEU A 108 10.13 15.70 1.40
C LEU A 108 11.13 14.57 1.57
N ILE A 109 12.18 14.56 0.77
CA ILE A 109 13.30 13.64 0.94
C ILE A 109 14.22 14.25 1.98
N LYS A 110 14.14 13.77 3.23
CA LYS A 110 15.05 14.23 4.28
C LYS A 110 16.48 13.77 4.03
N HIS A 111 16.63 12.50 3.64
CA HIS A 111 17.92 11.89 3.34
C HIS A 111 17.74 10.65 2.46
N LEU A 112 18.57 10.51 1.44
CA LEU A 112 18.64 9.31 0.59
C LEU A 112 20.09 9.10 0.12
N SER A 113 20.67 7.97 0.53
CA SER A 113 22.07 7.62 0.24
C SER A 113 22.20 6.14 -0.13
N PHE A 114 23.33 5.80 -0.75
CA PHE A 114 23.66 4.43 -1.15
C PHE A 114 24.98 3.99 -0.51
N GLY A 115 24.92 2.99 0.36
CA GLY A 115 26.09 2.46 1.05
C GLY A 115 26.41 3.18 2.34
N LYS A 116 27.71 3.25 2.70
CA LYS A 116 28.18 3.87 3.93
C LYS A 116 28.56 5.33 3.69
N ASP A 117 28.22 6.20 4.63
CA ASP A 117 28.65 7.59 4.62
C ASP A 117 30.18 7.71 4.71
N TYR A 118 30.72 8.70 4.00
CA TYR A 118 32.13 9.07 4.06
C TYR A 118 32.32 10.59 3.90
N PRO A 119 33.43 11.16 4.39
CA PRO A 119 33.66 12.60 4.32
C PRO A 119 33.62 13.13 2.88
N GLY A 120 32.85 14.20 2.66
CA GLY A 120 32.71 14.84 1.35
C GLY A 120 31.66 14.23 0.43
N ILE A 121 30.91 13.21 0.87
CA ILE A 121 29.73 12.74 0.13
C ILE A 121 28.68 13.85 0.07
N VAL A 122 28.10 14.05 -1.11
CA VAL A 122 26.97 14.95 -1.34
C VAL A 122 25.86 14.13 -1.97
N ASN A 123 24.76 13.94 -1.25
CA ASN A 123 23.58 13.25 -1.75
C ASN A 123 22.66 14.26 -2.45
N PRO A 124 22.46 14.17 -3.78
CA PRO A 124 21.76 15.22 -4.52
C PRO A 124 20.28 15.37 -4.15
N LEU A 125 19.69 14.33 -3.56
CA LEU A 125 18.28 14.27 -3.20
C LEU A 125 18.02 14.67 -1.74
N ASP A 126 19.05 14.96 -0.96
CA ASP A 126 18.86 15.38 0.44
C ASP A 126 18.21 16.77 0.49
N GLY A 127 17.13 16.88 1.25
CA GLY A 127 16.39 18.13 1.46
C GLY A 127 15.46 18.54 0.31
N THR A 128 15.23 17.68 -0.69
CA THR A 128 14.35 18.04 -1.82
C THR A 128 12.88 17.90 -1.45
N ASP A 129 12.11 18.96 -1.68
CA ASP A 129 10.65 19.00 -1.54
C ASP A 129 10.01 19.01 -2.93
N VAL A 130 9.08 18.08 -3.16
CA VAL A 130 8.33 17.96 -4.40
C VAL A 130 6.85 17.94 -4.09
N THR A 131 6.14 18.97 -4.57
CA THR A 131 4.68 19.02 -4.53
C THR A 131 4.10 18.25 -5.71
N ALA A 132 3.25 17.27 -5.43
CA ALA A 132 2.56 16.53 -6.48
C ALA A 132 1.54 17.45 -7.19
N PRO A 133 1.55 17.52 -8.53
CA PRO A 133 0.48 18.20 -9.24
C PRO A 133 -0.85 17.51 -8.95
N GLN A 134 -1.93 18.28 -8.81
CA GLN A 134 -3.28 17.70 -8.73
C GLN A 134 -3.57 16.99 -10.06
N GLY A 135 -3.42 15.66 -10.09
CA GLY A 135 -3.79 14.81 -11.24
C GLY A 135 -2.79 13.69 -11.60
N ASN A 136 -3.25 12.45 -11.43
CA ASN A 136 -2.98 11.24 -12.24
C ASN A 136 -1.53 10.82 -12.58
N LYS A 137 -0.61 10.76 -11.61
CA LYS A 137 0.52 9.80 -11.71
C LYS A 137 0.67 8.96 -10.43
N PRO A 138 0.30 7.67 -10.46
CA PRO A 138 0.43 6.77 -9.32
C PRO A 138 1.86 6.22 -9.29
N GLY A 139 2.80 7.00 -8.78
CA GLY A 139 4.15 6.49 -8.53
C GLY A 139 5.18 7.57 -8.36
N LEU A 140 6.00 7.41 -7.32
CA LEU A 140 7.26 8.12 -7.17
C LEU A 140 8.38 7.24 -7.69
N GLY A 141 9.09 7.67 -8.73
CA GLY A 141 10.25 6.98 -9.27
C GLY A 141 11.50 7.85 -9.15
N PHE A 142 12.56 7.29 -8.59
CA PHE A 142 13.88 7.90 -8.59
C PHE A 142 14.68 7.27 -9.73
N HIS A 143 15.25 8.11 -10.59
CA HIS A 143 16.13 7.69 -11.68
C HIS A 143 17.59 7.88 -11.28
#